data_AF-A0A8J3ZX04-F1
#
_entry.id   AF-A0A8J3ZX04-F1
#
_cell.length_a   1.000
_cell.length_b   1.000
_cell.length_c   1.000
_cell.angle_alpha   90.00
_cell.angle_beta   90.00
_cell.angle_gamma   90.00
#
_symmetry.space_group_name_H-M   'P 1'
#
loop_
_entity.id
_entity.type
_entity.pdbx_description
1 polymer ?
#
loop_
_entity_poly.entity_id
_entity_poly.type
_entity_poly.pdbx_seq_one_letter_code
_entity_poly.pdbx_strand_id
1 'polypeptide(L)'
;MIDSIEADGPVPKYVQLADILEQRITAGELLPNKPLPSEKFLMAEYGVARGTARRAVEVLRDRDLVFTVPQRGTFVKPKDS
;
A
#
# COMPACT_ATOMS: atom_id res chain seq x y z
N MET A 1 7.78 5.61 -15.60
CA MET A 1 7.13 4.31 -15.39
C MET A 1 8.19 3.37 -14.80
N ILE A 2 8.48 3.50 -13.50
CA ILE A 2 9.41 2.61 -12.76
C ILE A 2 9.22 2.79 -11.24
N ASP A 3 8.13 2.28 -10.68
CA ASP A 3 8.00 2.09 -9.23
C ASP A 3 8.51 0.69 -8.85
N SER A 4 9.74 0.36 -9.27
CA SER A 4 10.36 -0.95 -9.05
C SER A 4 10.89 -1.04 -7.63
N ILE A 5 10.37 -1.99 -6.85
CA ILE A 5 10.85 -2.25 -5.49
C ILE A 5 12.27 -2.82 -5.56
N GLU A 6 13.24 -2.05 -5.08
CA GLU A 6 14.65 -2.44 -5.05
C GLU A 6 14.87 -3.50 -3.97
N ALA A 7 15.28 -4.69 -4.39
CA ALA A 7 15.43 -5.82 -3.48
C ALA A 7 16.69 -5.78 -2.62
N ASP A 8 17.71 -5.05 -3.08
CA ASP A 8 19.06 -4.99 -2.47
C ASP A 8 19.36 -3.62 -1.84
N GLY A 9 18.36 -2.72 -1.81
CA GLY A 9 18.50 -1.39 -1.23
C GLY A 9 18.50 -1.40 0.31
N PRO A 10 18.98 -0.32 0.94
CA PRO A 10 18.99 -0.17 2.40
C PRO A 10 17.57 -0.07 2.99
N VAL A 11 16.56 0.23 2.17
CA VAL A 11 15.16 0.35 2.58
C VAL A 11 14.44 -0.99 2.43
N PRO A 12 13.73 -1.50 3.45
CA PRO A 12 12.99 -2.74 3.32
C PRO A 12 11.89 -2.67 2.24
N LYS A 13 11.71 -3.75 1.48
CA LYS A 13 10.71 -3.86 0.40
C LYS A 13 9.29 -3.42 0.79
N TYR A 14 8.88 -3.70 2.03
CA TYR A 14 7.54 -3.35 2.51
C TYR A 14 7.39 -1.85 2.76
N VAL A 15 8.47 -1.16 3.14
CA VAL A 15 8.49 0.31 3.31
C VAL A 15 8.40 0.96 1.93
N GLN A 16 9.19 0.50 0.97
CA GLN A 16 9.13 1.01 -0.41
C GLN A 16 7.72 0.85 -1.00
N LEU A 17 7.09 -0.32 -0.82
CA LEU A 17 5.71 -0.54 -1.27
C LEU A 17 4.71 0.39 -0.56
N ALA A 18 4.88 0.63 0.74
CA ALA A 18 4.02 1.56 1.47
C ALA A 18 4.19 3.01 0.97
N ASP A 19 5.43 3.44 0.73
CA ASP A 19 5.71 4.78 0.19
C ASP A 19 5.13 4.96 -1.22
N ILE A 20 5.26 3.96 -2.09
CA ILE A 20 4.64 3.97 -3.43
C ILE A 20 3.11 4.13 -3.29
N LEU A 21 2.47 3.32 -2.45
CA LEU A 21 1.03 3.39 -2.25
C LEU A 21 0.58 4.73 -1.64
N GLU A 22 1.34 5.28 -0.70
CA GLU A 22 1.10 6.62 -0.16
C GLU A 22 1.19 7.70 -1.23
N GLN A 23 2.20 7.64 -2.10
CA GLN A 23 2.33 8.57 -3.21
C GLN A 23 1.14 8.47 -4.16
N ARG A 24 0.65 7.26 -4.45
CA ARG A 24 -0.56 7.06 -5.28
C ARG A 24 -1.84 7.59 -4.64
N ILE A 25 -1.96 7.46 -3.31
CA ILE A 25 -3.06 8.08 -2.55
C ILE A 25 -2.97 9.61 -2.63
N THR A 26 -1.77 10.16 -2.41
CA THR A 26 -1.52 11.60 -2.42
C THR A 26 -1.65 12.21 -3.82
N ALA A 27 -1.29 11.45 -4.86
CA ALA A 27 -1.45 11.83 -6.26
C ALA A 27 -2.90 11.77 -6.74
N GLY A 28 -3.82 11.21 -5.94
CA GLY A 28 -5.23 11.05 -6.29
C GLY A 28 -5.53 9.87 -7.23
N GLU A 29 -4.56 8.99 -7.50
CA GLU A 29 -4.81 7.73 -8.21
C GLU A 29 -5.66 6.77 -7.36
N LEU A 30 -5.34 6.71 -6.06
CA LEU A 30 -6.10 5.95 -5.08
C LEU A 30 -7.04 6.89 -4.34
N LEU A 31 -8.28 6.94 -4.81
CA LEU A 31 -9.31 7.81 -4.25
C LEU A 31 -9.66 7.41 -2.80
N PRO A 32 -9.94 8.40 -1.94
CA PRO A 32 -10.39 8.14 -0.58
C PRO A 32 -11.72 7.37 -0.59
N ASN A 33 -11.92 6.51 0.41
CA ASN A 33 -13.06 5.59 0.52
C ASN A 33 -13.14 4.52 -0.57
N LYS A 34 -12.16 4.40 -1.47
CA LYS A 34 -12.06 3.25 -2.38
C LYS A 34 -11.37 2.08 -1.70
N PRO A 35 -11.71 0.83 -2.09
CA PRO A 35 -10.98 -0.34 -1.64
C PRO A 35 -9.53 -0.25 -2.13
N LEU A 36 -8.60 -0.46 -1.20
CA LEU A 36 -7.20 -0.65 -1.52
C LEU A 36 -7.05 -1.96 -2.33
N PRO A 37 -6.15 -2.01 -3.33
CA PRO A 37 -5.78 -3.26 -3.96
C PRO A 37 -5.43 -4.33 -2.91
N SER A 38 -5.97 -5.53 -3.11
CA SER A 38 -5.76 -6.67 -2.20
C SER A 38 -4.28 -7.05 -2.13
N GLU A 39 -3.86 -7.70 -1.03
CA GLU A 39 -2.49 -8.24 -0.90
C GLU A 39 -2.07 -9.03 -2.15
N LYS A 40 -2.97 -9.88 -2.67
CA LYS A 40 -2.74 -10.67 -3.89
C LYS A 40 -2.49 -9.81 -5.13
N PHE A 41 -3.18 -8.68 -5.26
CA PHE A 41 -2.96 -7.74 -6.35
C PHE A 41 -1.60 -7.07 -6.19
N LEU A 42 -1.27 -6.59 -4.99
CA LEU A 42 0.04 -5.98 -4.71
C LEU A 42 1.20 -6.95 -4.97
N MET A 43 1.03 -8.23 -4.64
CA MET A 43 2.00 -9.28 -4.95
C MET A 43 2.20 -9.46 -6.46
N ALA A 44 1.12 -9.48 -7.24
CA ALA A 44 1.18 -9.67 -8.68
C ALA A 44 1.75 -8.44 -9.41
N GLU A 45 1.32 -7.25 -8.99
CA GLU A 45 1.72 -5.97 -9.58
C GLU A 45 3.20 -5.65 -9.30
N TYR A 46 3.62 -5.80 -8.04
CA TYR A 46 4.95 -5.39 -7.60
C TYR A 46 5.92 -6.56 -7.38
N GLY A 47 5.50 -7.80 -7.68
CA GLY A 47 6.35 -8.99 -7.53
C GLY A 47 6.79 -9.29 -6.09
N VAL A 48 6.02 -8.84 -5.09
CA VAL A 48 6.39 -9.00 -3.67
C VAL A 48 5.84 -10.27 -3.05
N ALA A 49 6.49 -10.74 -2.00
CA ALA A 49 5.95 -11.81 -1.16
C ALA A 49 4.70 -11.34 -0.39
N ARG A 50 3.81 -12.27 -0.04
CA ARG A 50 2.60 -11.98 0.74
C ARG A 50 2.91 -11.29 2.07
N GLY A 51 3.96 -11.71 2.77
CA GLY A 51 4.39 -11.08 4.02
C GLY A 51 4.82 -9.62 3.83
N THR A 52 5.43 -9.29 2.69
CA THR A 52 5.82 -7.92 2.33
C THR A 52 4.60 -7.07 2.02
N ALA A 53 3.65 -7.59 1.21
CA ALA A 53 2.40 -6.90 0.92
C ALA A 53 1.61 -6.61 2.20
N ARG A 54 1.48 -7.61 3.08
CA ARG A 54 0.82 -7.45 4.37
C ARG A 54 1.50 -6.40 5.24
N ARG A 55 2.83 -6.44 5.37
CA ARG A 55 3.58 -5.42 6.13
C ARG A 55 3.42 -4.02 5.55
N ALA A 56 3.38 -3.88 4.22
CA ALA A 56 3.15 -2.58 3.60
C ALA A 56 1.76 -2.02 3.95
N VAL A 57 0.73 -2.87 3.94
CA VAL A 57 -0.62 -2.50 4.38
C VAL A 57 -0.64 -2.14 5.87
N GLU A 58 0.10 -2.87 6.71
CA GLU A 58 0.26 -2.55 8.14
C GLU A 58 0.92 -1.17 8.31
N VAL A 59 1.99 -0.85 7.57
CA VAL A 59 2.63 0.47 7.61
C VAL A 59 1.68 1.58 7.16
N LEU A 60 0.93 1.38 6.08
CA LEU A 60 -0.08 2.36 5.64
C LEU A 60 -1.17 2.57 6.69
N ARG A 61 -1.53 1.52 7.42
CA ARG A 61 -2.52 1.58 8.50
C ARG A 61 -1.95 2.34 9.69
N ASP A 62 -0.69 2.10 10.05
CA ASP A 62 0.01 2.82 11.12
C ASP A 62 0.20 4.31 10.78
N ARG A 63 0.35 4.63 9.49
CA ARG A 63 0.36 6.00 8.96
C ARG A 63 -1.03 6.63 8.84
N ASP A 64 -2.08 5.92 9.27
CA ASP A 64 -3.47 6.36 9.21
C ASP A 64 -3.97 6.67 7.77
N LEU A 65 -3.33 6.07 6.75
CA LEU A 65 -3.68 6.24 5.34
C LEU A 65 -4.70 5.22 4.85
N VAL A 66 -4.82 4.09 5.54
CA VAL A 66 -5.77 3.03 5.19
C VAL A 66 -6.43 2.45 6.45
N PHE A 67 -7.64 1.92 6.29
CA PHE A 67 -8.34 1.21 7.36
C PHE A 67 -8.87 -0.13 6.86
N THR A 68 -8.74 -1.15 7.69
CA THR A 68 -9.27 -2.48 7.40
C THR A 68 -10.65 -2.63 7.99
N VAL A 69 -11.62 -2.96 7.15
CA VAL A 69 -12.99 -3.28 7.55
C VAL A 69 -13.15 -4.80 7.54
N PRO A 70 -13.47 -5.42 8.68
CA PRO A 70 -13.76 -6.85 8.75
C PRO A 70 -14.78 -7.25 7.68
N GLN A 71 -14.53 -8.36 6.98
CA GLN A 71 -15.40 -8.90 5.91
C GLN A 71 -15.56 -8.02 4.66
N ARG A 72 -14.99 -6.81 4.59
CA ARG A 72 -15.05 -5.94 3.40
C ARG A 72 -13.69 -5.64 2.76
N GLY A 73 -12.60 -5.82 3.50
CA GLY A 73 -11.23 -5.60 3.01
C GLY A 73 -10.63 -4.30 3.53
N THR A 74 -9.58 -3.81 2.86
CA THR A 74 -8.88 -2.58 3.23
C THR A 74 -9.32 -1.43 2.34
N PHE A 75 -9.52 -0.25 2.92
CA PHE A 75 -9.98 0.95 2.23
C PHE A 75 -9.01 2.10 2.48
N VAL A 76 -8.88 2.99 1.50
CA VAL A 76 -8.07 4.20 1.60
C VAL A 76 -8.79 5.20 2.50
N LYS A 77 -8.11 5.69 3.53
CA LYS A 77 -8.63 6.71 4.41
C LYS A 77 -8.64 8.07 3.70
N PRO A 78 -9.73 8.86 3.77
CA PRO A 78 -9.66 10.26 3.38
C PRO A 78 -8.63 10.98 4.23
N LYS A 79 -7.65 11.60 3.57
CA LYS A 79 -6.80 12.60 4.20
C LYS A 79 -7.67 13.84 4.39
N ASP A 80 -8.27 13.98 5.56
CA ASP A 80 -8.91 15.22 5.98
C ASP A 80 -7.80 16.28 6.09
N SER A 81 -7.77 17.22 5.15
CA SER A 81 -6.98 18.47 5.21
C SER A 81 -7.75 19.57 4.52
#